data_AF-A0A2G9EDD9-F1
#
_entry.id   AF-A0A2G9EDD9-F1
#
_cell.length_a   1.000
_cell.length_b   1.000
_cell.length_c   1.000
_cell.angle_alpha   90.00
_cell.angle_beta   90.00
_cell.angle_gamma   90.00
#
_symmetry.space_group_name_H-M   'P 1'
#
loop_
_entity.id
_entity.type
_entity.pdbx_description
1 polymer ?
#
loop_
_entity_poly.entity_id
_entity_poly.type
_entity_poly.pdbx_seq_one_letter_code
_entity_poly.pdbx_strand_id
1 'polypeptide(L)'
;MARTNQGVFHEIREKVKNLKDSFEQEVRLYFRCSDENELYRNVENCWDIGNDFYSTFAYSANEIYVKAKELEKFIEYSLKTIKFEQEPKKKEYEDMFSETSEIRKKITKLFFDVLELYSRYSISEIEQETLNKFQLYHDLKN
;
A
#
# COMPACT_ATOMS: atom_id res chain seq x y z
N MET A 1 -33.68 4.87 10.67
CA MET A 1 -32.82 4.24 9.64
C MET A 1 -31.35 4.24 10.11
N ALA A 2 -31.03 3.56 11.22
CA ALA A 2 -29.69 3.61 11.86
C ALA A 2 -28.87 2.31 11.70
N ARG A 3 -29.46 1.21 11.23
CA ARG A 3 -28.79 -0.10 11.12
C ARG A 3 -27.86 -0.23 9.91
N THR A 4 -28.17 0.43 8.79
CA THR A 4 -27.39 0.30 7.53
C THR A 4 -26.00 0.97 7.64
N ASN A 5 -25.89 2.09 8.35
CA ASN A 5 -24.62 2.81 8.50
C ASN A 5 -23.63 2.10 9.44
N GLN A 6 -24.11 1.25 10.36
CA GLN A 6 -23.24 0.47 11.24
C GLN A 6 -22.58 -0.70 10.50
N GLY A 7 -23.31 -1.35 9.59
CA GLY A 7 -22.75 -2.44 8.76
C GLY A 7 -21.65 -1.93 7.84
N VAL A 8 -21.92 -0.85 7.11
CA VAL A 8 -20.92 -0.21 6.22
C VAL A 8 -19.70 0.26 7.00
N PHE A 9 -19.90 0.86 8.17
CA PHE A 9 -18.78 1.29 9.02
C PHE A 9 -17.89 0.13 9.45
N HIS A 10 -18.49 -0.98 9.89
CA HIS A 10 -17.73 -2.16 10.30
C HIS A 10 -16.94 -2.75 9.14
N GLU A 11 -17.56 -2.85 7.97
CA GLU A 11 -16.91 -3.34 6.74
C GLU A 11 -15.70 -2.48 6.35
N ILE A 12 -15.84 -1.14 6.39
CA ILE A 12 -14.73 -0.22 6.10
C ILE A 12 -13.60 -0.46 7.11
N ARG A 13 -13.93 -0.53 8.40
CA ARG A 13 -12.95 -0.72 9.46
C ARG A 13 -12.18 -2.04 9.32
N GLU A 14 -12.86 -3.13 8.98
CA GLU A 14 -12.22 -4.42 8.71
C GLU A 14 -11.30 -4.34 7.48
N LYS A 15 -11.74 -3.67 6.40
CA LYS A 15 -10.92 -3.45 5.21
C LYS A 15 -9.67 -2.63 5.51
N VAL A 16 -9.78 -1.55 6.30
CA VAL A 16 -8.62 -0.73 6.73
C VAL A 16 -7.66 -1.57 7.57
N LYS A 17 -8.18 -2.36 8.52
CA LYS A 17 -7.36 -3.25 9.34
C LYS A 17 -6.60 -4.27 8.48
N ASN A 18 -7.29 -4.95 7.56
CA ASN A 18 -6.66 -5.92 6.68
C ASN A 18 -5.60 -5.28 5.77
N LEU A 19 -5.88 -4.07 5.26
CA LEU A 19 -4.90 -3.30 4.48
C LEU A 19 -3.66 -2.97 5.31
N LYS A 20 -3.85 -2.56 6.57
CA LYS A 20 -2.76 -2.28 7.50
C LYS A 20 -1.94 -3.54 7.78
N ASP A 21 -2.59 -4.66 8.05
CA ASP A 21 -1.92 -5.93 8.31
C ASP A 21 -1.08 -6.37 7.08
N SER A 22 -1.62 -6.26 5.87
CA SER A 22 -0.88 -6.51 4.62
C SER A 22 0.28 -5.53 4.43
N PHE A 23 0.09 -4.24 4.70
CA PHE A 23 1.14 -3.23 4.63
C PHE A 23 2.26 -3.51 5.62
N GLU A 24 1.94 -3.81 6.88
CA GLU A 24 2.93 -4.13 7.90
C GLU A 24 3.71 -5.41 7.59
N GLN A 25 3.06 -6.42 7.00
CA GLN A 25 3.74 -7.61 6.50
C GLN A 25 4.71 -7.27 5.38
N GLU A 26 4.31 -6.47 4.40
CA GLU A 26 5.15 -6.08 3.28
C GLU A 26 6.33 -5.21 3.73
N VAL A 27 6.08 -4.27 4.65
CA VAL A 27 7.13 -3.46 5.28
C VAL A 27 8.13 -4.34 6.04
N ARG A 28 7.64 -5.35 6.77
CA ARG A 28 8.53 -6.32 7.43
C ARG A 28 9.33 -7.11 6.41
N LEU A 29 8.77 -7.51 5.27
CA LEU A 29 9.52 -8.20 4.21
C LEU A 29 10.61 -7.28 3.62
N TYR A 30 10.25 -6.04 3.31
CA TYR A 30 11.16 -5.01 2.86
C TYR A 30 12.33 -4.79 3.84
N PHE A 31 12.05 -4.68 5.14
CA PHE A 31 13.08 -4.46 6.16
C PHE A 31 13.73 -5.75 6.70
N ARG A 32 13.17 -6.94 6.47
CA ARG A 32 13.84 -8.20 6.79
C ARG A 32 15.08 -8.41 5.91
N CYS A 33 15.13 -7.69 4.79
CA CYS A 33 16.32 -7.50 3.96
C CYS A 33 17.38 -6.58 4.55
N SER A 34 17.06 -5.77 5.56
CA SER A 34 17.97 -4.82 6.20
C SER A 34 18.27 -5.26 7.62
N ASP A 35 19.53 -5.53 7.95
CA ASP A 35 19.92 -5.77 9.34
C ASP A 35 19.56 -4.55 10.20
N GLU A 36 19.15 -4.79 11.45
CA GLU A 36 18.64 -3.77 12.39
C GLU A 36 19.65 -2.66 12.76
N ASN A 37 20.89 -2.71 12.27
CA ASN A 37 21.98 -1.81 12.67
C ASN A 37 22.64 -1.00 11.56
N GLU A 38 22.25 -1.12 10.28
CA GLU A 38 22.84 -0.29 9.22
C GLU A 38 21.78 0.26 8.27
N LEU A 39 21.50 1.56 8.44
CA LEU A 39 20.48 2.33 7.72
C LEU A 39 20.66 2.39 6.18
N TYR A 40 21.77 1.87 5.62
CA TYR A 40 22.12 2.08 4.20
C TYR A 40 22.91 0.96 3.50
N ARG A 41 23.17 -0.19 4.14
CA ARG A 41 23.78 -1.34 3.46
C ARG A 41 23.00 -2.57 3.85
N ASN A 42 22.30 -3.18 2.90
CA ASN A 42 21.89 -4.60 2.87
C ASN A 42 20.72 -4.86 1.92
N VAL A 43 20.28 -3.89 1.10
CA VAL A 43 19.41 -4.29 -0.02
C VAL A 43 20.10 -5.33 -0.90
N GLU A 44 21.43 -5.27 -1.07
CA GLU A 44 22.25 -6.32 -1.71
C GLU A 44 22.10 -7.73 -1.09
N ASN A 45 21.87 -7.88 0.22
CA ASN A 45 21.65 -9.19 0.83
C ASN A 45 20.30 -9.82 0.46
N CYS A 46 19.34 -9.01 -0.01
CA CYS A 46 18.10 -9.54 -0.60
C CYS A 46 18.23 -9.93 -2.07
N TRP A 47 19.36 -9.64 -2.71
CA TRP A 47 19.65 -10.14 -4.07
C TRP A 47 20.20 -11.56 -4.05
N ASP A 48 20.79 -12.02 -2.93
CA ASP A 48 21.11 -13.43 -2.71
C ASP A 48 19.85 -14.31 -2.50
N ILE A 49 18.67 -13.68 -2.36
CA ILE A 49 17.35 -14.34 -2.29
C ILE A 49 16.76 -14.56 -3.71
N GLY A 50 17.45 -14.09 -4.76
CA GLY A 50 17.13 -14.39 -6.16
C GLY A 50 16.16 -13.41 -6.82
N ASN A 51 16.05 -13.50 -8.14
CA ASN A 51 15.19 -12.70 -9.04
C ASN A 51 13.69 -12.62 -8.60
N ASP A 52 13.26 -13.39 -7.60
CA ASP A 52 11.87 -13.48 -7.18
C ASP A 52 11.47 -12.42 -6.13
N PHE A 53 12.42 -11.86 -5.36
CA PHE A 53 12.09 -10.84 -4.35
C PHE A 53 11.51 -9.57 -4.99
N TYR A 54 12.17 -9.06 -6.04
CA TYR A 54 11.72 -7.86 -6.75
C TYR A 54 10.29 -8.04 -7.28
N SER A 55 10.07 -9.13 -8.02
CA SER A 55 8.77 -9.44 -8.60
C SER A 55 7.70 -9.58 -7.53
N THR A 56 7.96 -10.36 -6.48
CA THR A 56 7.03 -10.58 -5.36
C THR A 56 6.68 -9.26 -4.68
N PHE A 57 7.68 -8.46 -4.31
CA PHE A 57 7.48 -7.17 -3.68
C PHE A 57 6.68 -6.22 -4.59
N ALA A 58 7.02 -6.15 -5.87
CA ALA A 58 6.36 -5.27 -6.84
C ALA A 58 4.86 -5.62 -7.01
N TYR A 59 4.53 -6.91 -7.05
CA TYR A 59 3.13 -7.37 -7.07
C TYR A 59 2.39 -6.99 -5.79
N SER A 60 2.94 -7.31 -4.62
CA SER A 60 2.34 -7.00 -3.32
C SER A 60 2.16 -5.50 -3.11
N ALA A 61 3.17 -4.70 -3.46
CA ALA A 61 3.13 -3.25 -3.35
C ALA A 61 2.04 -2.65 -4.25
N ASN A 62 1.89 -3.15 -5.48
CA ASN A 62 0.81 -2.73 -6.37
C ASN A 62 -0.56 -3.14 -5.81
N GLU A 63 -0.71 -4.35 -5.27
CA GLU A 63 -1.97 -4.79 -4.66
C GLU A 63 -2.37 -3.90 -3.47
N ILE A 64 -1.44 -3.63 -2.55
CA ILE A 64 -1.66 -2.73 -1.40
C ILE A 64 -2.03 -1.33 -1.88
N TYR A 65 -1.32 -0.80 -2.88
CA TYR A 65 -1.60 0.51 -3.45
C TYR A 65 -3.01 0.60 -4.03
N VAL A 66 -3.42 -0.38 -4.85
CA VAL A 66 -4.75 -0.40 -5.47
C VAL A 66 -5.83 -0.48 -4.40
N LYS A 67 -5.71 -1.39 -3.43
CA LYS A 67 -6.65 -1.52 -2.31
C LYS A 67 -6.76 -0.23 -1.51
N ALA A 68 -5.63 0.41 -1.20
CA ALA A 68 -5.62 1.68 -0.48
C ALA A 68 -6.33 2.79 -1.29
N LYS A 69 -6.04 2.89 -2.58
CA LYS A 69 -6.66 3.88 -3.48
C LYS A 69 -8.18 3.69 -3.61
N GLU A 70 -8.64 2.45 -3.73
CA GLU A 70 -10.07 2.11 -3.79
C GLU A 70 -10.78 2.43 -2.47
N LEU A 71 -10.14 2.07 -1.35
CA LEU A 71 -10.70 2.30 -0.02
C LEU A 71 -10.74 3.79 0.33
N GLU A 72 -9.74 4.58 -0.05
CA GLU A 72 -9.76 6.05 0.04
C GLU A 72 -11.00 6.63 -0.66
N LYS A 73 -11.24 6.24 -1.91
CA LYS A 73 -12.41 6.69 -2.68
C LYS A 73 -13.72 6.29 -2.00
N PHE A 74 -13.79 5.08 -1.47
CA PHE A 74 -14.98 4.59 -0.80
C PHE A 74 -15.26 5.33 0.51
N ILE A 75 -14.22 5.60 1.31
CA ILE A 75 -14.33 6.39 2.55
C ILE A 75 -14.70 7.84 2.24
N GLU A 76 -14.07 8.45 1.23
CA GLU A 76 -14.37 9.81 0.78
C GLU A 76 -15.83 9.94 0.33
N TYR A 77 -16.31 8.99 -0.47
CA TYR A 77 -17.71 8.93 -0.88
C TYR A 77 -18.64 8.79 0.33
N SER A 78 -18.30 7.92 1.28
CA SER A 78 -19.07 7.72 2.51
C SER A 78 -19.13 9.01 3.35
N LEU A 79 -18.02 9.73 3.49
CA LEU A 79 -17.95 11.01 4.19
C LEU A 79 -18.85 12.09 3.55
N LYS A 80 -18.99 12.07 2.22
CA LYS A 80 -19.84 13.03 1.47
C LYS A 80 -21.33 12.69 1.53
N THR A 81 -21.68 11.41 1.65
CA THR A 81 -23.07 10.94 1.47
C THR A 81 -23.77 10.59 2.77
N ILE A 82 -23.04 10.17 3.80
CA ILE A 82 -23.62 9.86 5.10
C ILE A 82 -23.86 11.15 5.89
N LYS A 83 -25.09 11.31 6.37
CA LYS A 83 -25.39 12.33 7.39
C LYS A 83 -24.92 11.82 8.76
N PHE A 84 -23.82 12.38 9.27
CA PHE A 84 -23.31 12.04 10.59
C PHE A 84 -24.09 12.79 11.67
N GLU A 85 -24.86 12.06 12.46
CA GLU A 85 -25.57 12.61 13.64
C GLU A 85 -24.64 12.72 14.86
N GLN A 86 -23.48 12.05 14.82
CA GLN A 86 -22.51 11.97 15.91
C GLN A 86 -21.11 12.34 15.39
N GLU A 87 -20.53 13.43 15.91
CA GLU A 87 -19.19 13.90 15.56
C GLU A 87 -18.08 12.84 15.72
N PRO A 88 -18.08 12.00 16.78
CA PRO A 88 -17.07 10.96 16.93
C PRO A 88 -17.03 9.97 15.77
N LYS A 89 -18.19 9.60 15.21
CA LYS A 89 -18.25 8.65 14.08
C LYS A 89 -17.69 9.27 12.81
N LYS A 90 -17.97 10.55 12.56
CA LYS A 90 -17.39 11.26 11.41
C LYS A 90 -15.86 11.28 11.52
N LYS A 91 -15.35 11.59 12.70
CA LYS A 91 -13.92 11.56 12.98
C LYS A 91 -13.29 10.18 12.73
N GLU A 92 -13.95 9.10 13.13
CA GLU A 92 -13.45 7.74 12.84
C GLU A 92 -13.31 7.45 11.33
N TYR A 93 -14.23 7.97 10.49
CA TYR A 93 -14.06 7.89 9.02
C TYR A 93 -12.89 8.73 8.51
N GLU A 94 -12.71 9.95 9.05
CA GLU A 94 -11.60 10.84 8.69
C GLU A 94 -10.24 10.24 9.10
N ASP A 95 -10.18 9.60 10.28
CA ASP A 95 -9.00 8.89 10.76
C ASP A 95 -8.68 7.69 9.85
N MET A 96 -9.68 6.88 9.48
CA MET A 96 -9.51 5.77 8.53
C MET A 96 -9.08 6.24 7.14
N PHE A 97 -9.62 7.36 6.65
CA PHE A 97 -9.18 7.97 5.39
C PHE A 97 -7.71 8.36 5.46
N SER A 98 -7.32 9.02 6.56
CA SER A 98 -5.94 9.46 6.79
C SER A 98 -4.98 8.29 6.85
N GLU A 99 -5.33 7.22 7.59
CA GLU A 99 -4.52 5.99 7.69
C GLU A 99 -4.34 5.32 6.32
N THR A 100 -5.41 5.19 5.55
CA THR A 100 -5.37 4.61 4.20
C THR A 100 -4.49 5.45 3.26
N SER A 101 -4.61 6.79 3.34
CA SER A 101 -3.78 7.73 2.57
C SER A 101 -2.29 7.64 2.93
N GLU A 102 -1.98 7.50 4.22
CA GLU A 102 -0.61 7.29 4.65
C GLU A 102 -0.03 5.97 4.14
N ILE A 103 -0.79 4.87 4.22
CA ILE A 103 -0.36 3.57 3.69
C ILE A 103 -0.06 3.69 2.20
N ARG A 104 -0.95 4.30 1.42
CA ARG A 104 -0.75 4.49 -0.02
C ARG A 104 0.53 5.28 -0.32
N LYS A 105 0.79 6.36 0.40
CA LYS A 105 2.02 7.17 0.23
C LYS A 105 3.27 6.38 0.61
N LYS A 106 3.24 5.65 1.72
CA LYS A 106 4.39 4.87 2.21
C LYS A 106 4.73 3.72 1.26
N ILE A 107 3.74 2.94 0.82
CA ILE A 107 3.99 1.82 -0.11
C ILE A 107 4.49 2.32 -1.48
N THR A 108 3.98 3.48 -1.94
CA THR A 108 4.47 4.13 -3.16
C THR A 108 5.95 4.48 -3.05
N LYS A 109 6.36 5.03 -1.89
CA LYS A 109 7.76 5.35 -1.64
C LYS A 109 8.64 4.09 -1.62
N LEU A 110 8.24 3.05 -0.89
CA LEU A 110 9.00 1.80 -0.82
C LEU A 110 9.13 1.14 -2.21
N PHE A 111 8.07 1.17 -3.00
CA PHE A 111 8.11 0.72 -4.39
C PHE A 111 9.12 1.49 -5.24
N PHE A 112 9.20 2.80 -5.08
CA PHE A 112 10.21 3.60 -5.76
C PHE A 112 11.62 3.26 -5.28
N ASP A 113 11.82 3.14 -3.97
CA ASP A 113 13.13 2.79 -3.39
C ASP A 113 13.61 1.43 -3.95
N VAL A 114 12.74 0.42 -4.03
CA VAL A 114 13.06 -0.88 -4.66
C VAL A 114 13.32 -0.74 -6.17
N LEU A 115 12.49 0.01 -6.89
CA LEU A 115 12.64 0.20 -8.34
C LEU A 115 13.96 0.91 -8.69
N GLU A 116 14.36 1.94 -7.94
CA GLU A 116 15.61 2.65 -8.16
C GLU A 116 16.80 1.70 -7.98
N LEU A 117 16.77 0.88 -6.93
CA LEU A 117 17.79 -0.13 -6.68
C LEU A 117 17.81 -1.18 -7.80
N TYR A 118 16.63 -1.60 -8.27
CA TYR A 118 16.49 -2.54 -9.38
C TYR A 118 16.92 -1.94 -10.73
N SER A 119 16.81 -0.63 -10.94
CA SER A 119 17.21 0.04 -12.18
C SER A 119 18.72 0.14 -12.39
N ARG A 120 19.52 -0.06 -11.33
CA ARG A 120 20.97 -0.29 -11.43
C ARG A 120 21.25 -1.66 -12.05
N TYR A 121 20.29 -2.56 -11.90
CA TYR A 121 20.03 -3.83 -12.57
C TYR A 121 19.72 -3.63 -14.06
N SER A 122 20.23 -4.44 -14.99
CA SER A 122 19.58 -4.52 -16.30
C SER A 122 18.25 -5.25 -16.15
N ILE A 123 17.15 -4.50 -16.10
CA ILE A 123 15.78 -5.04 -16.05
C ILE A 123 15.52 -5.85 -17.31
N SER A 124 15.04 -7.09 -17.18
CA SER A 124 14.66 -7.89 -18.34
C SER A 124 13.39 -7.35 -19.02
N GLU A 125 13.21 -7.62 -20.32
CA GLU A 125 12.01 -7.19 -21.05
C GLU A 125 10.71 -7.70 -20.39
N ILE A 126 10.71 -8.93 -19.87
CA ILE A 126 9.54 -9.55 -19.22
C ILE A 126 9.17 -8.80 -17.93
N GLU A 127 10.16 -8.38 -17.15
CA GLU A 127 9.94 -7.61 -15.92
C GLU A 127 9.44 -6.21 -16.26
N GLN A 128 10.00 -5.57 -17.29
CA GLN A 128 9.55 -4.26 -17.75
C GLN A 128 8.11 -4.30 -18.28
N GLU A 129 7.74 -5.33 -19.03
CA GLU A 129 6.36 -5.58 -19.47
C GLU A 129 5.40 -5.80 -18.29
N THR A 130 5.88 -6.46 -17.24
CA THR A 130 5.10 -6.71 -16.01
C THR A 130 4.87 -5.40 -15.26
N LEU A 131 5.90 -4.58 -15.07
CA LEU A 131 5.78 -3.25 -14.44
C LEU A 131 4.81 -2.35 -15.20
N ASN A 132 4.85 -2.41 -16.53
CA ASN A 132 3.92 -1.69 -17.41
C ASN A 132 2.46 -2.19 -17.32
N LYS A 133 2.13 -3.13 -16.43
CA LYS A 133 0.74 -3.52 -16.11
C LYS A 133 0.31 -3.03 -14.72
N PHE A 134 1.25 -2.55 -13.90
CA PHE A 134 0.95 -2.13 -12.53
C PHE A 134 0.38 -0.71 -12.50
N GLN A 135 -0.78 -0.57 -11.88
CA GLN A 135 -1.42 0.72 -11.69
C GLN A 135 -0.53 1.66 -10.88
N LEU A 136 0.13 1.16 -9.82
CA LEU A 136 1.09 1.93 -9.04
C LEU A 136 2.20 2.53 -9.92
N TYR A 137 2.75 1.74 -10.84
CA TYR A 137 3.81 2.20 -11.73
C TYR A 137 3.33 3.24 -12.75
N HIS A 138 2.11 3.09 -13.28
CA HIS A 138 1.52 4.09 -14.18
C HIS A 138 1.15 5.39 -13.49
N ASP A 139 0.52 5.31 -12.32
CA ASP A 139 0.10 6.47 -11.54
C ASP A 139 1.31 7.27 -11.03
N LEU A 140 2.48 6.65 -10.96
CA LEU A 140 3.75 7.30 -10.63
C LEU A 140 4.42 8.02 -11.81
N LYS A 141 4.16 7.58 -13.04
CA LYS A 141 4.74 8.18 -14.26
C LYS A 141 4.02 9.44 -14.73
N ASN A 142 2.81 9.70 -14.23
CA ASN A 142 1.94 10.82 -14.60
C ASN A 142 1.83 11.85 -13.48
#